data_AF-A0A949NGC9-F1
#
_entry.id   AF-A0A949NGC9-F1
#
_cell.length_a   1.000
_cell.length_b   1.000
_cell.length_c   1.000
_cell.angle_alpha   90.00
_cell.angle_beta   90.00
_cell.angle_gamma   90.00
#
_symmetry.space_group_name_H-M   'P 1'
#
loop_
_entity.id
_entity.type
_entity.pdbx_description
1 polymer ?
#
loop_
_entity_poly.entity_id
_entity_poly.type
_entity_poly.pdbx_seq_one_letter_code
_entity_poly.pdbx_strand_id
1 'polypeptide(L)'
;MLEIMTNDAESTARIIIVGVGGAGNNAVNRMIDEKIGGVEFVGVNTDKQALQLCKAPTALQIGEKLTKGLGAGAQPEIGEKAAEESAEEIKDVLKGADMVFVTCGMGGGTGTGATPIIAKCAKDMGILTVGVVTKPFRFEAKTRMNNALEGIEKLQQNVDTLIVIPNDKLLEIVDRRTTMPDALKKADEVLQQAVQGITDLINLPALINLDFADVQTVMADKGIAHIGIGKAKGDDKAIEAVKQAVASPLLETTITGASHVIINISGDITLMDANDAASYVQDMTGEDTNIIFGAMYDDSVTDEASITVIATGLRNSSIIGQGANIMPKFSYQPPKMNVQNTQTANAGTVNTRTAMPKVQPTVNTQPLPGLQIPKQPEVNTRESGIKIPEFLQKNRNK
;
A
#
# COMPACT_ATOMS: atom_id res chain seq x y z
N MET A 1 38.99 -4.78 4.46
CA MET A 1 39.68 -3.59 5.00
C MET A 1 38.57 -2.57 5.17
N LEU A 2 38.07 -2.37 6.39
CA LEU A 2 37.02 -1.39 6.67
C LEU A 2 37.66 -0.01 6.64
N GLU A 3 37.24 0.84 5.71
CA GLU A 3 37.72 2.22 5.61
C GLU A 3 37.06 3.06 6.71
N ILE A 4 37.89 3.58 7.62
CA ILE A 4 37.48 4.65 8.53
C ILE A 4 37.68 5.96 7.77
N MET A 5 36.65 6.38 7.03
CA MET A 5 36.66 7.69 6.39
C MET A 5 36.35 8.77 7.43
N THR A 6 37.30 9.66 7.65
CA THR A 6 37.06 10.97 8.25
C THR A 6 36.69 11.91 7.11
N ASN A 7 35.47 12.45 7.09
CA ASN A 7 35.11 13.50 6.14
C ASN A 7 34.18 14.53 6.80
N ASP A 8 34.76 15.69 7.10
CA ASP A 8 34.03 16.94 7.31
C ASP A 8 33.44 17.39 5.95
N ALA A 9 32.10 17.49 5.90
CA ALA A 9 31.30 18.26 4.95
C ALA A 9 31.48 18.02 3.43
N GLU A 10 30.85 16.97 2.87
CA GLU A 10 30.25 17.04 1.52
C GLU A 10 29.22 15.90 1.29
N SER A 11 27.98 16.30 1.01
CA SER A 11 26.84 15.51 0.50
C SER A 11 26.13 14.49 1.42
N THR A 12 25.50 14.95 2.50
CA THR A 12 24.32 14.23 3.03
C THR A 12 23.25 14.17 1.93
N ALA A 13 22.84 12.97 1.53
CA ALA A 13 21.79 12.78 0.54
C ALA A 13 20.55 13.60 0.92
N ARG A 14 19.99 14.35 -0.02
CA ARG A 14 18.80 15.15 0.23
C ARG A 14 17.55 14.27 0.14
N ILE A 15 16.99 13.93 1.30
CA ILE A 15 15.81 13.08 1.44
C ILE A 15 14.57 13.93 1.68
N ILE A 16 13.53 13.72 0.87
CA ILE A 16 12.23 14.39 1.02
C ILE A 16 11.15 13.37 1.36
N ILE A 17 10.34 13.65 2.38
CA ILE A 17 9.15 12.87 2.75
C ILE A 17 7.91 13.65 2.36
N VAL A 18 7.13 13.08 1.44
CA VAL A 18 5.89 13.65 0.90
C VAL A 18 4.69 12.92 1.48
N GLY A 19 3.96 13.58 2.37
CA GLY A 19 2.67 13.11 2.88
C GLY A 19 1.55 13.50 1.93
N VAL A 20 0.80 12.53 1.41
CA VAL A 20 -0.28 12.78 0.44
C VAL A 20 -1.65 12.47 1.05
N GLY A 21 -2.53 13.48 1.01
CA GLY A 21 -3.88 13.40 1.55
C GLY A 21 -3.92 13.44 3.08
N GLY A 22 -5.09 13.16 3.66
CA GLY A 22 -5.29 13.28 5.12
C GLY A 22 -4.40 12.33 5.94
N ALA A 23 -4.38 11.04 5.60
CA ALA A 23 -3.57 10.06 6.33
C ALA A 23 -2.06 10.31 6.15
N GLY A 24 -1.61 10.65 4.95
CA GLY A 24 -0.21 11.00 4.71
C GLY A 24 0.23 12.24 5.50
N ASN A 25 -0.60 13.28 5.53
CA ASN A 25 -0.34 14.48 6.33
C ASN A 25 -0.30 14.17 7.84
N ASN A 26 -1.14 13.26 8.33
CA ASN A 26 -1.10 12.83 9.74
C ASN A 26 0.20 12.10 10.07
N ALA A 27 0.63 11.18 9.20
CA ALA A 27 1.91 10.48 9.35
C ALA A 27 3.09 11.46 9.35
N VAL A 28 3.12 12.42 8.43
CA VAL A 28 4.14 13.48 8.39
C VAL A 28 4.12 14.34 9.66
N ASN A 29 2.94 14.76 10.13
CA ASN A 29 2.82 15.52 11.37
C ASN A 29 3.42 14.75 12.55
N ARG A 30 3.19 13.44 12.62
CA ARG A 30 3.77 12.58 13.64
C ARG A 30 5.29 12.49 13.50
N MET A 31 5.81 12.28 12.29
CA MET A 31 7.26 12.24 12.03
C MET A 31 7.97 13.53 12.48
N ILE A 32 7.32 14.69 12.30
CA ILE A 32 7.82 15.99 12.78
C ILE A 32 7.77 16.06 14.31
N ASP A 33 6.69 15.58 14.93
CA ASP A 33 6.56 15.57 16.39
C ASP A 33 7.60 14.67 17.08
N GLU A 34 7.95 13.54 16.45
CA GLU A 34 9.03 12.63 16.87
C GLU A 34 10.44 13.15 16.49
N LYS A 35 10.52 14.31 15.83
CA LYS A 35 11.77 15.01 15.46
C LYS A 35 12.74 14.17 14.61
N ILE A 36 12.23 13.46 13.61
CA ILE A 36 13.10 12.76 12.64
C ILE A 36 13.99 13.79 11.93
N GLY A 37 15.31 13.58 12.03
CA GLY A 37 16.33 14.49 11.50
C GLY A 37 16.78 14.14 10.08
N GLY A 38 17.44 15.10 9.42
CA GLY A 38 18.07 14.89 8.11
C GLY A 38 17.10 14.71 6.93
N VAL A 39 15.82 15.07 7.10
CA VAL A 39 14.79 14.92 6.07
C VAL A 39 13.98 16.20 5.93
N GLU A 40 13.52 16.48 4.71
CA GLU A 40 12.58 17.57 4.42
C GLU A 40 11.16 17.03 4.35
N PHE A 41 10.21 17.74 4.96
CA PHE A 41 8.80 17.33 4.98
C PHE A 41 7.96 18.19 4.03
N VAL A 42 7.14 17.50 3.23
CA VAL A 42 6.17 18.11 2.31
C VAL A 42 4.79 17.53 2.57
N GLY A 43 3.80 18.38 2.84
CA GLY A 43 2.40 17.98 2.92
C GLY A 43 1.67 18.32 1.62
N VAL A 44 0.98 17.35 1.02
CA VAL A 44 0.25 17.53 -0.25
C VAL A 44 -1.22 17.17 -0.05
N ASN A 45 -2.13 18.08 -0.36
CA ASN A 45 -3.56 17.77 -0.27
C ASN A 45 -4.42 18.60 -1.22
N THR A 46 -5.58 18.06 -1.57
CA THR A 46 -6.67 18.80 -2.23
C THR A 46 -7.54 19.57 -1.24
N ASP A 47 -7.53 19.17 0.04
CA ASP A 47 -8.30 19.79 1.10
C ASP A 47 -7.46 20.88 1.80
N LYS A 48 -7.94 22.13 1.71
CA LYS A 48 -7.27 23.29 2.29
C LYS A 48 -7.32 23.30 3.82
N GLN A 49 -8.38 22.79 4.43
CA GLN A 49 -8.50 22.71 5.90
C GLN A 49 -7.50 21.71 6.46
N ALA A 50 -7.35 20.57 5.79
CA ALA A 50 -6.36 19.57 6.18
C ALA A 50 -4.92 20.09 6.06
N LEU A 51 -4.62 20.93 5.06
CA LEU A 51 -3.29 21.55 4.93
C LEU A 51 -3.00 22.59 6.01
N GLN A 52 -4.00 23.31 6.52
CA GLN A 52 -3.79 24.24 7.64
C GLN A 52 -3.36 23.54 8.93
N LEU A 53 -3.71 22.25 9.07
CA LEU A 53 -3.30 21.41 10.20
C LEU A 53 -1.96 20.67 9.93
N CYS A 54 -1.40 20.82 8.73
CA CYS A 54 -0.11 20.21 8.39
C CYS A 54 1.02 20.99 9.04
N LYS A 55 1.92 20.27 9.73
CA LYS A 55 3.11 20.81 10.40
C LYS A 55 4.32 20.86 9.47
N ALA A 56 4.20 20.30 8.26
CA ALA A 56 5.27 20.31 7.27
C ALA A 56 5.62 21.76 6.89
N PRO A 57 6.92 22.13 6.83
CA PRO A 57 7.34 23.47 6.41
C PRO A 57 6.84 23.82 5.00
N THR A 58 6.77 22.82 4.13
CA THR A 58 6.27 22.97 2.77
C THR A 58 4.90 22.30 2.67
N ALA A 59 3.85 23.08 2.38
CA ALA A 59 2.50 22.59 2.20
C ALA A 59 2.00 22.95 0.80
N LEU A 60 1.73 21.94 -0.03
CA LEU A 60 1.29 22.08 -1.41
C LEU A 60 -0.20 21.74 -1.54
N GLN A 61 -0.98 22.72 -1.97
CA GLN A 61 -2.38 22.50 -2.32
C GLN A 61 -2.49 22.12 -3.79
N ILE A 62 -3.06 20.96 -4.08
CA ILE A 62 -3.24 20.46 -5.45
C ILE A 62 -4.70 20.52 -5.91
N GLY A 63 -4.94 20.70 -7.21
CA GLY A 63 -6.27 20.71 -7.80
C GLY A 63 -7.20 21.80 -7.26
N GLU A 64 -6.67 23.01 -7.04
CA GLU A 64 -7.46 24.15 -6.54
C GLU A 64 -8.64 24.47 -7.46
N LYS A 65 -8.46 24.41 -8.78
CA LYS A 65 -9.54 24.69 -9.75
C LYS A 65 -10.59 23.58 -9.75
N LEU A 66 -10.17 22.33 -9.59
CA LEU A 66 -11.05 21.17 -9.64
C LEU A 66 -11.89 21.00 -8.37
N THR A 67 -11.25 21.13 -7.21
CA THR A 67 -11.86 20.80 -5.91
C THR A 67 -12.32 22.04 -5.13
N LYS A 68 -11.85 23.23 -5.52
CA LYS A 68 -12.06 24.49 -4.77
C LYS A 68 -11.57 24.40 -3.32
N GLY A 69 -10.61 23.52 -3.05
CA GLY A 69 -10.07 23.29 -1.70
C GLY A 69 -10.93 22.42 -0.78
N LEU A 70 -11.96 21.75 -1.30
CA LEU A 70 -12.91 20.93 -0.52
C LEU A 70 -12.54 19.43 -0.46
N GLY A 71 -11.42 19.04 -1.07
CA GLY A 71 -11.00 17.65 -1.13
C GLY A 71 -11.57 16.86 -2.32
N ALA A 72 -11.08 15.63 -2.50
CA ALA A 72 -11.41 14.75 -3.63
C ALA A 72 -12.66 13.87 -3.44
N GLY A 73 -13.42 14.04 -2.35
CA GLY A 73 -14.69 13.32 -2.14
C GLY A 73 -14.61 11.79 -2.14
N ALA A 74 -13.48 11.21 -1.72
CA ALA A 74 -13.19 9.77 -1.81
C ALA A 74 -13.17 9.19 -3.24
N GLN A 75 -13.01 10.03 -4.27
CA GLN A 75 -12.90 9.62 -5.67
C GLN A 75 -11.42 9.71 -6.11
N PRO A 76 -10.75 8.58 -6.39
CA PRO A 76 -9.35 8.57 -6.82
C PRO A 76 -9.09 9.37 -8.09
N GLU A 77 -10.00 9.31 -9.08
CA GLU A 77 -9.88 10.06 -10.34
C GLU A 77 -9.76 11.58 -10.15
N ILE A 78 -10.40 12.13 -9.11
CA ILE A 78 -10.29 13.56 -8.79
C ILE A 78 -8.91 13.86 -8.20
N GLY A 79 -8.39 12.97 -7.34
CA GLY A 79 -7.04 13.11 -6.80
C GLY A 79 -5.96 13.02 -7.87
N GLU A 80 -6.13 12.12 -8.84
CA GLU A 80 -5.24 11.93 -9.99
C GLU A 80 -5.19 13.20 -10.85
N LYS A 81 -6.36 13.70 -11.30
CA LYS A 81 -6.46 14.95 -12.09
C LYS A 81 -5.95 16.17 -11.32
N ALA A 82 -6.17 16.22 -10.02
CA ALA A 82 -5.66 17.30 -9.17
C ALA A 82 -4.12 17.32 -9.13
N ALA A 83 -3.48 16.15 -9.08
CA ALA A 83 -2.03 16.03 -9.12
C ALA A 83 -1.47 16.34 -10.52
N GLU A 84 -2.16 15.91 -11.59
CA GLU A 84 -1.79 16.26 -12.96
C GLU A 84 -1.85 17.77 -13.22
N GLU A 85 -2.87 18.45 -12.69
CA GLU A 85 -3.01 19.91 -12.78
C GLU A 85 -1.80 20.64 -12.16
N SER A 86 -1.30 20.12 -11.03
CA SER A 86 -0.21 20.71 -10.24
C SER A 86 1.13 20.01 -10.45
N ALA A 87 1.31 19.28 -11.56
CA ALA A 87 2.51 18.46 -11.79
C ALA A 87 3.82 19.28 -11.83
N GLU A 88 3.78 20.49 -12.37
CA GLU A 88 4.96 21.37 -12.41
C GLU A 88 5.35 21.84 -11.00
N GLU A 89 4.37 22.23 -10.17
CA GLU A 89 4.61 22.60 -8.77
C GLU A 89 5.16 21.41 -7.95
N ILE A 90 4.66 20.20 -8.21
CA ILE A 90 5.18 18.97 -7.59
C ILE A 90 6.66 18.77 -7.97
N LYS A 91 7.01 18.88 -9.25
CA LYS A 91 8.41 18.73 -9.71
C LYS A 91 9.33 19.77 -9.08
N ASP A 92 8.88 21.02 -8.95
CA ASP A 92 9.66 22.09 -8.34
C ASP A 92 9.97 21.81 -6.87
N VAL A 93 9.02 21.26 -6.12
CA VAL A 93 9.23 20.85 -4.72
C VAL A 93 10.20 19.67 -4.60
N LEU A 94 10.15 18.72 -5.53
CA LEU A 94 11.00 17.52 -5.54
C LEU A 94 12.41 17.76 -6.10
N LYS A 95 12.64 18.93 -6.71
CA LYS A 95 13.87 19.22 -7.46
C LYS A 95 15.10 19.16 -6.57
N GLY A 96 16.08 18.37 -6.97
CA GLY A 96 17.37 18.22 -6.28
C GLY A 96 17.30 17.30 -5.06
N ALA A 97 16.25 16.49 -4.90
CA ALA A 97 16.25 15.38 -3.96
C ALA A 97 16.99 14.18 -4.57
N ASP A 98 17.73 13.45 -3.75
CA ASP A 98 18.34 12.17 -4.12
C ASP A 98 17.37 11.01 -3.87
N MET A 99 16.51 11.17 -2.85
CA MET A 99 15.51 10.18 -2.46
C MET A 99 14.20 10.84 -2.04
N VAL A 100 13.08 10.24 -2.45
CA VAL A 100 11.74 10.68 -2.09
C VAL A 100 10.94 9.52 -1.50
N PHE A 101 10.44 9.73 -0.28
CA PHE A 101 9.43 8.87 0.33
C PHE A 101 8.05 9.46 0.05
N VAL A 102 7.16 8.68 -0.56
CA VAL A 102 5.76 9.07 -0.73
C VAL A 102 4.91 8.25 0.22
N THR A 103 4.30 8.92 1.20
CA THR A 103 3.46 8.28 2.23
C THR A 103 1.99 8.65 2.07
N CYS A 104 1.12 7.65 2.05
CA CYS A 104 -0.32 7.87 2.00
C CYS A 104 -1.12 6.71 2.61
N GLY A 105 -2.36 7.02 3.02
CA GLY A 105 -3.37 6.02 3.30
C GLY A 105 -4.20 5.73 2.06
N MET A 106 -4.15 4.49 1.57
CA MET A 106 -4.87 4.08 0.38
C MET A 106 -6.37 3.87 0.66
N GLY A 107 -7.18 4.05 -0.37
CA GLY A 107 -8.63 3.87 -0.32
C GLY A 107 -9.44 5.17 -0.25
N GLY A 108 -8.78 6.30 0.04
CA GLY A 108 -9.35 7.64 -0.10
C GLY A 108 -9.37 8.15 -1.56
N GLY A 109 -9.67 9.43 -1.75
CA GLY A 109 -9.61 10.07 -3.08
C GLY A 109 -8.23 10.64 -3.38
N THR A 110 -7.80 11.61 -2.56
CA THR A 110 -6.53 12.33 -2.76
C THR A 110 -5.32 11.41 -2.67
N GLY A 111 -5.17 10.66 -1.57
CA GLY A 111 -4.04 9.74 -1.39
C GLY A 111 -3.93 8.73 -2.52
N THR A 112 -5.01 7.99 -2.79
CA THR A 112 -5.04 6.93 -3.81
C THR A 112 -4.75 7.46 -5.23
N GLY A 113 -5.29 8.62 -5.59
CA GLY A 113 -5.16 9.16 -6.95
C GLY A 113 -3.90 10.00 -7.19
N ALA A 114 -3.50 10.82 -6.21
CA ALA A 114 -2.38 11.76 -6.37
C ALA A 114 -1.02 11.09 -6.15
N THR A 115 -0.93 10.11 -5.25
CA THR A 115 0.34 9.45 -4.88
C THR A 115 1.05 8.82 -6.08
N PRO A 116 0.38 8.06 -6.99
CA PRO A 116 1.03 7.52 -8.18
C PRO A 116 1.61 8.60 -9.11
N ILE A 117 0.93 9.75 -9.24
CA ILE A 117 1.37 10.87 -10.09
C ILE A 117 2.60 11.56 -9.48
N ILE A 118 2.60 11.78 -8.17
CA ILE A 118 3.75 12.36 -7.44
C ILE A 118 4.96 11.43 -7.55
N ALA A 119 4.76 10.12 -7.30
CA ALA A 119 5.80 9.12 -7.43
C ALA A 119 6.37 9.07 -8.85
N LYS A 120 5.50 9.13 -9.87
CA LYS A 120 5.91 9.19 -11.26
C LYS A 120 6.77 10.42 -11.55
N CYS A 121 6.40 11.59 -11.05
CA CYS A 121 7.20 12.80 -11.22
C CYS A 121 8.60 12.64 -10.61
N ALA A 122 8.70 12.05 -9.41
CA ALA A 122 9.99 11.78 -8.77
C ALA A 122 10.84 10.79 -9.59
N LYS A 123 10.24 9.68 -10.03
CA LYS A 123 10.92 8.65 -10.82
C LYS A 123 11.37 9.14 -12.19
N ASP A 124 10.53 9.93 -12.89
CA ASP A 124 10.87 10.55 -14.18
C ASP A 124 12.05 11.55 -14.04
N MET A 125 12.27 12.10 -12.84
CA MET A 125 13.41 12.97 -12.53
C MET A 125 14.68 12.18 -12.14
N GLY A 126 14.63 10.85 -12.08
CA GLY A 126 15.75 9.99 -11.70
C GLY A 126 16.00 9.91 -10.19
N ILE A 127 15.00 10.27 -9.38
CA ILE A 127 15.08 10.27 -7.92
C ILE A 127 14.68 8.89 -7.40
N LEU A 128 15.44 8.33 -6.43
CA LEU A 128 15.07 7.05 -5.81
C LEU A 128 13.73 7.21 -5.07
N THR A 129 12.69 6.56 -5.57
CA THR A 129 11.31 6.79 -5.13
C THR A 129 10.78 5.57 -4.37
N VAL A 130 10.50 5.76 -3.07
CA VAL A 130 9.97 4.72 -2.20
C VAL A 130 8.54 5.08 -1.79
N GLY A 131 7.58 4.24 -2.15
CA GLY A 131 6.20 4.36 -1.68
C GLY A 131 6.02 3.64 -0.36
N VAL A 132 5.47 4.29 0.67
CA VAL A 132 5.13 3.67 1.96
C VAL A 132 3.66 3.91 2.24
N VAL A 133 2.83 2.89 2.08
CA VAL A 133 1.37 3.09 2.02
C VAL A 133 0.60 2.09 2.86
N THR A 134 -0.52 2.53 3.43
CA THR A 134 -1.40 1.65 4.23
C THR A 134 -2.62 1.20 3.44
N LYS A 135 -2.99 -0.09 3.57
CA LYS A 135 -4.32 -0.58 3.16
C LYS A 135 -5.34 -0.23 4.26
N PRO A 136 -6.58 0.12 3.91
CA PRO A 136 -7.62 0.45 4.89
C PRO A 136 -7.99 -0.77 5.74
N PHE A 137 -8.58 -0.57 6.91
CA PHE A 137 -9.14 -1.67 7.68
C PHE A 137 -10.35 -2.29 6.96
N ARG A 138 -10.56 -3.60 7.13
CA ARG A 138 -11.72 -4.34 6.59
C ARG A 138 -13.06 -3.73 6.91
N PHE A 139 -13.20 -3.03 8.05
CA PHE A 139 -14.45 -2.42 8.47
C PHE A 139 -14.73 -1.06 7.80
N GLU A 140 -13.76 -0.41 7.14
CA GLU A 140 -13.89 0.94 6.58
C GLU A 140 -14.67 1.04 5.25
N ALA A 141 -15.29 -0.08 4.84
CA ALA A 141 -16.04 -0.31 3.60
C ALA A 141 -15.24 -0.95 2.45
N LYS A 142 -15.91 -1.88 1.76
CA LYS A 142 -15.38 -2.63 0.61
C LYS A 142 -14.91 -1.71 -0.52
N THR A 143 -15.59 -0.60 -0.76
CA THR A 143 -15.20 0.38 -1.78
C THR A 143 -13.83 0.98 -1.52
N ARG A 144 -13.48 1.29 -0.25
CA ARG A 144 -12.15 1.80 0.08
C ARG A 144 -11.07 0.76 -0.19
N MET A 145 -11.32 -0.51 0.15
CA MET A 145 -10.38 -1.59 -0.15
C MET A 145 -10.16 -1.77 -1.65
N ASN A 146 -11.23 -1.72 -2.46
CA ASN A 146 -11.10 -1.80 -3.92
C ASN A 146 -10.30 -0.64 -4.49
N ASN A 147 -10.61 0.60 -4.08
CA ASN A 147 -9.86 1.78 -4.47
C ASN A 147 -8.37 1.64 -4.07
N ALA A 148 -8.10 1.09 -2.88
CA ALA A 148 -6.74 0.90 -2.39
C ALA A 148 -5.95 -0.09 -3.25
N LEU A 149 -6.55 -1.20 -3.65
CA LEU A 149 -5.91 -2.19 -4.52
C LEU A 149 -5.57 -1.61 -5.89
N GLU A 150 -6.51 -0.89 -6.50
CA GLU A 150 -6.28 -0.20 -7.78
C GLU A 150 -5.19 0.88 -7.67
N GLY A 151 -5.19 1.66 -6.58
CA GLY A 151 -4.16 2.66 -6.32
C GLY A 151 -2.77 2.07 -6.10
N ILE A 152 -2.68 0.93 -5.39
CA ILE A 152 -1.43 0.19 -5.16
C ILE A 152 -0.86 -0.34 -6.48
N GLU A 153 -1.70 -0.88 -7.36
CA GLU A 153 -1.27 -1.38 -8.68
C GLU A 153 -0.69 -0.25 -9.54
N LYS A 154 -1.38 0.90 -9.59
CA LYS A 154 -0.87 2.10 -10.26
C LYS A 154 0.42 2.59 -9.63
N LEU A 155 0.51 2.64 -8.30
CA LEU A 155 1.69 3.14 -7.59
C LEU A 155 2.90 2.24 -7.83
N GLN A 156 2.73 0.91 -7.83
CA GLN A 156 3.79 -0.06 -8.04
C GLN A 156 4.55 0.17 -9.35
N GLN A 157 3.88 0.65 -10.40
CA GLN A 157 4.50 0.93 -11.70
C GLN A 157 5.33 2.22 -11.71
N ASN A 158 5.14 3.09 -10.71
CA ASN A 158 5.71 4.44 -10.66
C ASN A 158 6.70 4.64 -9.50
N VAL A 159 7.02 3.59 -8.73
CA VAL A 159 8.02 3.60 -7.65
C VAL A 159 9.11 2.59 -7.92
N ASP A 160 10.23 2.73 -7.21
CA ASP A 160 11.31 1.75 -7.22
C ASP A 160 11.04 0.61 -6.23
N THR A 161 10.59 1.00 -5.04
CA THR A 161 10.15 0.09 -3.99
C THR A 161 8.82 0.56 -3.40
N LEU A 162 7.91 -0.38 -3.16
CA LEU A 162 6.61 -0.16 -2.54
C LEU A 162 6.47 -0.98 -1.25
N ILE A 163 6.45 -0.31 -0.11
CA ILE A 163 6.15 -0.89 1.19
C ILE A 163 4.65 -0.77 1.43
N VAL A 164 3.98 -1.91 1.57
CA VAL A 164 2.54 -1.97 1.79
C VAL A 164 2.25 -2.46 3.19
N ILE A 165 1.61 -1.63 4.00
CA ILE A 165 1.26 -1.92 5.39
C ILE A 165 -0.25 -2.25 5.47
N PRO A 166 -0.63 -3.51 5.72
CA PRO A 166 -2.03 -3.85 5.94
C PRO A 166 -2.52 -3.41 7.32
N ASN A 167 -3.42 -2.42 7.38
CA ASN A 167 -3.97 -1.98 8.67
C ASN A 167 -4.72 -3.10 9.42
N ASP A 168 -5.29 -4.08 8.70
CA ASP A 168 -5.89 -5.26 9.32
C ASP A 168 -4.91 -6.02 10.23
N LYS A 169 -3.62 -6.04 9.90
CA LYS A 169 -2.59 -6.71 10.69
C LYS A 169 -2.24 -5.97 11.97
N LEU A 170 -2.50 -4.66 12.01
CA LEU A 170 -2.37 -3.88 13.25
C LEU A 170 -3.37 -4.38 14.30
N LEU A 171 -4.54 -4.89 13.89
CA LEU A 171 -5.54 -5.44 14.80
C LEU A 171 -5.07 -6.72 15.52
N GLU A 172 -4.07 -7.42 14.98
CA GLU A 172 -3.47 -8.60 15.62
C GLU A 172 -2.47 -8.19 16.71
N ILE A 173 -1.93 -6.96 16.64
CA ILE A 173 -0.89 -6.45 17.52
C ILE A 173 -1.48 -5.59 18.66
N VAL A 174 -2.62 -4.94 18.43
CA VAL A 174 -3.26 -4.05 19.43
C VAL A 174 -4.23 -4.79 20.36
N ASP A 175 -4.38 -4.30 21.59
CA ASP A 175 -5.35 -4.85 22.56
C ASP A 175 -6.79 -4.69 22.03
N ARG A 176 -7.68 -5.63 22.37
CA ARG A 176 -9.12 -5.58 22.05
C ARG A 176 -9.81 -4.32 22.60
N ARG A 177 -9.24 -3.64 23.59
CA ARG A 177 -9.75 -2.38 24.15
C ARG A 177 -9.31 -1.12 23.39
N THR A 178 -8.45 -1.28 22.38
CA THR A 178 -7.92 -0.15 21.60
C THR A 178 -9.05 0.59 20.90
N THR A 179 -9.05 1.92 21.02
CA THR A 179 -10.07 2.75 20.39
C THR A 179 -9.74 2.98 18.91
N MET A 180 -10.74 3.38 18.12
CA MET A 180 -10.57 3.72 16.71
C MET A 180 -9.47 4.78 16.46
N PRO A 181 -9.42 5.91 17.20
CA PRO A 181 -8.31 6.87 17.08
C PRO A 181 -6.94 6.27 17.40
N ASP A 182 -6.86 5.39 18.40
CA ASP A 182 -5.58 4.77 18.79
C ASP A 182 -5.10 3.75 17.75
N ALA A 183 -6.03 3.03 17.11
CA ALA A 183 -5.69 2.13 16.00
C ALA A 183 -5.13 2.89 14.79
N LEU A 184 -5.71 4.05 14.44
CA LEU A 184 -5.18 4.92 13.38
C LEU A 184 -3.83 5.51 13.75
N LYS A 185 -3.65 5.96 15.00
CA LYS A 185 -2.33 6.40 15.48
C LYS A 185 -1.29 5.30 15.42
N LYS A 186 -1.68 4.04 15.60
CA LYS A 186 -0.77 2.90 15.47
C LYS A 186 -0.37 2.67 14.01
N ALA A 187 -1.27 2.87 13.06
CA ALA A 187 -0.94 2.86 11.64
C ALA A 187 0.07 3.97 11.29
N ASP A 188 -0.15 5.17 11.82
CA ASP A 188 0.78 6.29 11.66
C ASP A 188 2.15 5.99 12.29
N GLU A 189 2.18 5.30 13.44
CA GLU A 189 3.43 4.85 14.08
C GLU A 189 4.20 3.86 13.21
N VAL A 190 3.53 2.89 12.58
CA VAL A 190 4.20 1.93 11.69
C VAL A 190 4.71 2.62 10.42
N LEU A 191 3.96 3.56 9.85
CA LEU A 191 4.44 4.39 8.73
C LEU A 191 5.68 5.19 9.12
N GLN A 192 5.66 5.79 10.31
CA GLN A 192 6.77 6.55 10.87
C GLN A 192 8.01 5.66 11.06
N GLN A 193 7.86 4.48 11.65
CA GLN A 193 8.95 3.51 11.84
C GLN A 193 9.52 3.00 10.52
N ALA A 194 8.67 2.80 9.50
CA ALA A 194 9.13 2.35 8.18
C ALA A 194 10.02 3.37 7.48
N VAL A 195 9.62 4.65 7.53
CA VAL A 195 10.45 5.72 6.95
C VAL A 195 11.69 5.94 7.80
N GLN A 196 11.54 6.04 9.13
CA GLN A 196 12.64 6.24 10.07
C GLN A 196 13.71 5.14 9.92
N GLY A 197 13.28 3.88 9.84
CA GLY A 197 14.18 2.74 9.75
C GLY A 197 15.11 2.77 8.54
N ILE A 198 14.72 3.45 7.45
CA ILE A 198 15.56 3.65 6.25
C ILE A 198 16.34 4.96 6.35
N THR A 199 15.72 6.04 6.81
CA THR A 199 16.38 7.36 6.88
C THR A 199 17.50 7.38 7.90
N ASP A 200 17.35 6.67 9.03
CA ASP A 200 18.35 6.61 10.08
C ASP A 200 19.63 5.89 9.61
N LEU A 201 19.51 4.94 8.67
CA LEU A 201 20.66 4.25 8.07
C LEU A 201 21.51 5.18 7.19
N ILE A 202 20.93 6.26 6.67
CA ILE A 202 21.58 7.18 5.73
C ILE A 202 22.10 8.42 6.47
N ASN A 203 21.28 8.97 7.37
CA ASN A 203 21.50 10.30 7.93
C ASN A 203 22.26 10.30 9.25
N LEU A 204 22.19 9.22 10.03
CA LEU A 204 22.77 9.19 11.37
C LEU A 204 24.11 8.48 11.34
N PRO A 205 25.16 9.06 11.94
CA PRO A 205 26.43 8.37 12.12
C PRO A 205 26.22 7.11 12.96
N ALA A 206 26.22 5.96 12.29
CA ALA A 206 26.15 4.63 12.84
C ALA A 206 27.56 4.07 13.06
N LEU A 207 27.66 3.06 13.93
CA LEU A 207 28.93 2.36 14.18
C LEU A 207 29.39 1.60 12.92
N ILE A 208 28.41 1.19 12.12
CA ILE A 208 28.57 0.65 10.76
C ILE A 208 27.67 1.49 9.87
N ASN A 209 28.26 2.47 9.18
CA ASN A 209 27.56 3.31 8.21
C ASN A 209 27.39 2.55 6.90
N LEU A 210 26.21 2.69 6.32
CA LEU A 210 25.92 2.31 4.94
C LEU A 210 25.98 3.58 4.10
N ASP A 211 26.48 3.46 2.87
CA ASP A 211 26.40 4.58 1.95
C ASP A 211 25.02 4.62 1.25
N PHE A 212 24.71 5.75 0.63
CA PHE A 212 23.45 5.88 -0.10
C PHE A 212 23.38 4.94 -1.32
N ALA A 213 24.53 4.57 -1.90
CA ALA A 213 24.60 3.71 -3.08
C ALA A 213 24.21 2.25 -2.76
N ASP A 214 24.54 1.78 -1.56
CA ASP A 214 24.16 0.49 -1.01
C ASP A 214 22.63 0.40 -0.84
N VAL A 215 22.03 1.43 -0.23
CA VAL A 215 20.57 1.54 -0.09
C VAL A 215 19.90 1.64 -1.45
N GLN A 216 20.45 2.45 -2.37
CA GLN A 216 19.93 2.57 -3.72
C GLN A 216 19.97 1.23 -4.47
N THR A 217 21.05 0.45 -4.34
CA THR A 217 21.19 -0.86 -5.00
C THR A 217 20.15 -1.87 -4.50
N VAL A 218 19.80 -1.80 -3.22
CA VAL A 218 18.80 -2.69 -2.61
C VAL A 218 17.37 -2.22 -2.84
N MET A 219 17.12 -0.93 -3.04
CA MET A 219 15.75 -0.41 -3.20
C MET A 219 15.37 -0.01 -4.63
N ALA A 220 16.33 0.11 -5.55
CA ALA A 220 16.07 0.41 -6.96
C ALA A 220 15.34 -0.76 -7.66
N ASP A 221 14.20 -0.45 -8.29
CA ASP A 221 13.39 -1.35 -9.12
C ASP A 221 13.10 -2.74 -8.52
N LYS A 222 12.89 -2.84 -7.20
CA LYS A 222 12.57 -4.12 -6.53
C LYS A 222 11.08 -4.43 -6.42
N GLY A 223 10.20 -3.46 -6.66
CA GLY A 223 8.76 -3.64 -6.56
C GLY A 223 8.29 -3.71 -5.09
N ILE A 224 7.54 -4.74 -4.72
CA ILE A 224 6.92 -4.79 -3.37
C ILE A 224 7.97 -5.21 -2.32
N ALA A 225 8.02 -4.45 -1.24
CA ALA A 225 8.81 -4.72 -0.05
C ALA A 225 7.91 -4.90 1.17
N HIS A 226 8.43 -5.64 2.14
CA HIS A 226 7.76 -5.88 3.41
C HIS A 226 8.65 -5.42 4.55
N ILE A 227 8.02 -4.96 5.63
CA ILE A 227 8.71 -4.49 6.82
C ILE A 227 8.30 -5.31 8.03
N GLY A 228 9.29 -5.76 8.78
CA GLY A 228 9.15 -6.40 10.07
C GLY A 228 9.84 -5.55 11.13
N ILE A 229 9.17 -5.32 12.26
CA ILE A 229 9.70 -4.52 13.36
C ILE A 229 9.59 -5.34 14.63
N GLY A 230 10.68 -5.41 15.40
CA GLY A 230 10.74 -6.11 16.68
C GLY A 230 11.48 -5.29 17.72
N LYS A 231 11.05 -5.41 18.98
CA LYS A 231 11.66 -4.70 20.11
C LYS A 231 11.77 -5.66 21.29
N ALA A 232 12.96 -5.79 21.86
CA ALA A 232 13.18 -6.63 23.01
C ALA A 232 14.18 -6.00 23.99
N LYS A 233 14.22 -6.56 25.20
CA LYS A 233 15.04 -6.10 26.32
C LYS A 233 15.69 -7.29 27.01
N GLY A 234 16.78 -7.06 27.74
CA GLY A 234 17.52 -8.08 28.47
C GLY A 234 18.71 -8.65 27.71
N ASP A 235 19.30 -9.71 28.26
CA ASP A 235 20.54 -10.30 27.76
C ASP A 235 20.42 -10.85 26.32
N ASP A 236 19.24 -11.39 25.93
CA ASP A 236 18.96 -11.93 24.59
C ASP A 236 18.20 -10.93 23.68
N LYS A 237 18.29 -9.63 23.97
CA LYS A 237 17.51 -8.57 23.29
C LYS A 237 17.63 -8.60 21.78
N ALA A 238 18.81 -8.83 21.20
CA ALA A 238 18.96 -8.80 19.75
C ALA A 238 18.28 -9.99 19.06
N ILE A 239 18.50 -11.21 19.57
CA ILE A 239 17.89 -12.42 19.03
C ILE A 239 16.35 -12.35 19.15
N GLU A 240 15.84 -11.94 20.31
CA GLU A 240 14.39 -11.84 20.51
C GLU A 240 13.77 -10.73 19.66
N ALA A 241 14.44 -9.59 19.50
CA ALA A 241 13.98 -8.52 18.60
C ALA A 241 13.96 -8.98 17.14
N VAL A 242 14.97 -9.71 16.66
CA VAL A 242 14.95 -10.27 15.29
C VAL A 242 13.82 -11.28 15.13
N LYS A 243 13.66 -12.22 16.06
CA LYS A 243 12.57 -13.21 16.00
C LYS A 243 11.22 -12.53 15.89
N GLN A 244 10.99 -11.47 16.66
CA GLN A 244 9.78 -10.67 16.58
C GLN A 244 9.64 -9.95 15.22
N ALA A 245 10.73 -9.37 14.70
CA ALA A 245 10.71 -8.68 13.41
C ALA A 245 10.37 -9.65 12.27
N VAL A 246 10.99 -10.83 12.25
CA VAL A 246 10.78 -11.88 11.24
C VAL A 246 9.41 -12.56 11.37
N ALA A 247 8.87 -12.66 12.60
CA ALA A 247 7.53 -13.16 12.86
C ALA A 247 6.45 -12.06 12.84
N SER A 248 6.81 -10.83 12.44
CA SER A 248 5.91 -9.69 12.52
C SER A 248 4.69 -9.89 11.61
N PRO A 249 3.45 -9.68 12.12
CA PRO A 249 2.23 -9.77 11.30
C PRO A 249 2.20 -8.79 10.12
N LEU A 250 3.06 -7.77 10.14
CA LEU A 250 3.21 -6.76 9.09
C LEU A 250 3.88 -7.33 7.82
N LEU A 251 4.58 -8.46 7.94
CA LEU A 251 5.10 -9.22 6.81
C LEU A 251 3.93 -10.02 6.18
N GLU A 252 3.31 -9.48 5.13
CA GLU A 252 2.29 -10.23 4.36
C GLU A 252 2.84 -11.52 3.73
N THR A 253 4.15 -11.60 3.52
CA THR A 253 4.86 -12.77 2.99
C THR A 253 6.07 -13.12 3.85
N THR A 254 6.48 -14.38 3.82
CA THR A 254 7.69 -14.84 4.52
C THR A 254 8.92 -14.17 3.92
N ILE A 255 9.91 -13.86 4.74
CA ILE A 255 11.20 -13.31 4.28
C ILE A 255 12.02 -14.31 3.44
N THR A 256 11.66 -15.60 3.49
CA THR A 256 12.30 -16.67 2.70
C THR A 256 12.16 -16.39 1.21
N GLY A 257 13.29 -16.33 0.50
CA GLY A 257 13.34 -16.03 -0.92
C GLY A 257 13.32 -14.54 -1.27
N ALA A 258 13.49 -13.64 -0.28
CA ALA A 258 13.90 -12.27 -0.56
C ALA A 258 15.27 -12.27 -1.22
N SER A 259 15.48 -11.42 -2.22
CA SER A 259 16.80 -11.32 -2.87
C SER A 259 17.72 -10.34 -2.15
N HIS A 260 17.14 -9.34 -1.48
CA HIS A 260 17.89 -8.34 -0.75
C HIS A 260 17.16 -8.01 0.55
N VAL A 261 17.91 -7.89 1.65
CA VAL A 261 17.37 -7.59 2.97
C VAL A 261 18.18 -6.49 3.62
N ILE A 262 17.50 -5.49 4.18
CA ILE A 262 18.11 -4.46 5.03
C ILE A 262 17.77 -4.78 6.47
N ILE A 263 18.79 -4.84 7.32
CA ILE A 263 18.66 -5.00 8.78
C ILE A 263 19.18 -3.71 9.41
N ASN A 264 18.30 -2.98 10.08
CA ASN A 264 18.65 -1.84 10.91
C ASN A 264 18.49 -2.22 12.38
N ILE A 265 19.58 -2.14 13.15
CA ILE A 265 19.60 -2.40 14.58
C ILE A 265 19.88 -1.08 15.30
N SER A 266 19.02 -0.73 16.25
CA SER A 266 19.14 0.45 17.11
C SER A 266 19.07 0.06 18.59
N GLY A 267 19.93 0.66 19.41
CA GLY A 267 19.88 0.56 20.87
C GLY A 267 21.25 0.35 21.50
N ASP A 268 21.26 -0.13 22.75
CA ASP A 268 22.48 -0.50 23.47
C ASP A 268 22.91 -1.92 23.06
N ILE A 269 23.54 -2.02 21.87
CA ILE A 269 23.89 -3.27 21.20
C ILE A 269 25.39 -3.52 21.18
N THR A 270 25.78 -4.79 21.31
CA THR A 270 27.16 -5.24 21.14
C THR A 270 27.40 -5.78 19.72
N LEU A 271 28.67 -6.00 19.35
CA LEU A 271 29.00 -6.66 18.08
C LEU A 271 28.48 -8.11 18.03
N MET A 272 28.38 -8.78 19.19
CA MET A 272 27.88 -10.15 19.27
C MET A 272 26.37 -10.19 18.99
N ASP A 273 25.62 -9.26 19.60
CA ASP A 273 24.20 -9.04 19.33
C ASP A 273 23.91 -8.80 17.84
N ALA A 274 24.71 -7.93 17.21
CA ALA A 274 24.64 -7.64 15.80
C ALA A 274 24.88 -8.89 14.93
N ASN A 275 25.89 -9.69 15.26
CA ASN A 275 26.22 -10.92 14.55
C ASN A 275 25.12 -11.98 14.67
N ASP A 276 24.56 -12.15 15.87
CA ASP A 276 23.50 -13.14 16.12
C ASP A 276 22.22 -12.77 15.37
N ALA A 277 21.87 -11.48 15.37
CA ALA A 277 20.76 -10.94 14.60
C ALA A 277 20.93 -11.16 13.09
N ALA A 278 22.11 -10.87 12.54
CA ALA A 278 22.40 -11.05 11.12
C ALA A 278 22.38 -12.53 10.72
N SER A 279 23.00 -13.40 11.53
CA SER A 279 23.04 -14.85 11.30
C SER A 279 21.64 -15.45 11.24
N TYR A 280 20.76 -15.05 12.16
CA TYR A 280 19.37 -15.54 12.18
C TYR A 280 18.59 -15.16 10.91
N VAL A 281 18.77 -13.94 10.40
CA VAL A 281 18.11 -13.52 9.14
C VAL A 281 18.70 -14.26 7.94
N GLN A 282 20.01 -14.50 7.93
CA GLN A 282 20.69 -15.26 6.88
C GLN A 282 20.18 -16.71 6.80
N ASP A 283 20.02 -17.37 7.96
CA ASP A 283 19.46 -18.73 8.03
C ASP A 283 18.03 -18.81 7.46
N MET A 284 17.23 -17.75 7.62
CA MET A 284 15.84 -17.70 7.17
C MET A 284 15.67 -17.33 5.68
N THR A 285 16.61 -16.56 5.13
CA THR A 285 16.56 -16.01 3.76
C THR A 285 17.31 -16.90 2.76
N GLY A 286 18.37 -17.58 3.22
CA GLY A 286 19.25 -18.44 2.42
C GLY A 286 20.55 -17.73 2.01
N GLU A 287 21.59 -18.51 1.70
CA GLU A 287 22.95 -18.01 1.42
C GLU A 287 23.07 -17.09 0.20
N ASP A 288 22.12 -17.14 -0.75
CA ASP A 288 22.13 -16.33 -1.98
C ASP A 288 21.53 -14.92 -1.80
N THR A 289 21.22 -14.51 -0.57
CA THR A 289 20.57 -13.22 -0.28
C THR A 289 21.60 -12.13 -0.03
N ASN A 290 21.44 -10.97 -0.67
CA ASN A 290 22.27 -9.79 -0.35
C ASN A 290 21.75 -9.11 0.93
N ILE A 291 22.47 -9.24 2.03
CA ILE A 291 22.08 -8.66 3.33
C ILE A 291 22.92 -7.40 3.58
N ILE A 292 22.21 -6.30 3.76
CA ILE A 292 22.76 -5.02 4.18
C ILE A 292 22.50 -4.83 5.67
N PHE A 293 23.54 -4.46 6.39
CA PHE A 293 23.51 -4.33 7.84
C PHE A 293 23.86 -2.92 8.29
N GLY A 294 22.97 -2.29 9.05
CA GLY A 294 23.22 -1.04 9.74
C GLY A 294 23.04 -1.20 11.25
N ALA A 295 23.98 -0.64 12.02
CA ALA A 295 23.96 -0.68 13.47
C ALA A 295 24.17 0.71 14.07
N MET A 296 23.10 1.24 14.65
CA MET A 296 23.09 2.50 15.37
C MET A 296 23.20 2.26 16.87
N TYR A 297 24.28 2.74 17.47
CA TYR A 297 24.44 2.73 18.92
C TYR A 297 23.67 3.91 19.53
N ASP A 298 22.73 3.61 20.42
CA ASP A 298 21.96 4.60 21.16
C ASP A 298 22.04 4.29 22.66
N ASP A 299 22.77 5.12 23.41
CA ASP A 299 23.00 4.98 24.85
C ASP A 299 21.82 5.49 25.70
N SER A 300 20.84 6.16 25.09
CA SER A 300 19.67 6.68 25.78
C SER A 300 18.69 5.59 26.20
N VAL A 301 18.75 4.43 25.55
CA VAL A 301 17.86 3.29 25.77
C VAL A 301 18.65 2.11 26.36
N THR A 302 18.80 2.11 27.68
CA THR A 302 19.57 1.07 28.38
C THR A 302 18.89 -0.29 28.27
N ASP A 303 19.65 -1.30 27.84
CA ASP A 303 19.20 -2.68 27.76
C ASP A 303 18.00 -2.95 26.83
N GLU A 304 17.81 -2.10 25.81
CA GLU A 304 16.79 -2.30 24.78
C GLU A 304 17.43 -2.38 23.39
N ALA A 305 16.89 -3.25 22.54
CA ALA A 305 17.23 -3.32 21.12
C ALA A 305 15.95 -3.26 20.28
N SER A 306 15.96 -2.41 19.27
CA SER A 306 14.93 -2.29 18.24
C SER A 306 15.53 -2.71 16.91
N ILE A 307 14.90 -3.68 16.25
CA ILE A 307 15.36 -4.20 14.96
C ILE A 307 14.26 -4.01 13.91
N THR A 308 14.64 -3.41 12.80
CA THR A 308 13.81 -3.26 11.62
C THR A 308 14.40 -4.07 10.48
N VAL A 309 13.60 -4.98 9.93
CA VAL A 309 13.95 -5.83 8.79
C VAL A 309 13.12 -5.40 7.59
N ILE A 310 13.77 -5.06 6.49
CA ILE A 310 13.11 -4.69 5.23
C ILE A 310 13.52 -5.71 4.18
N ALA A 311 12.55 -6.52 3.75
CA ALA A 311 12.77 -7.55 2.74
C ALA A 311 12.26 -7.05 1.39
N THR A 312 13.14 -7.07 0.38
CA THR A 312 12.83 -6.62 -0.99
C THR A 312 13.10 -7.72 -2.01
N GLY A 313 12.51 -7.56 -3.20
CA GLY A 313 12.65 -8.51 -4.30
C GLY A 313 12.12 -9.90 -3.95
N LEU A 314 11.07 -9.95 -3.12
CA LEU A 314 10.31 -11.15 -2.83
C LEU A 314 9.59 -11.57 -4.12
N ARG A 315 9.89 -12.77 -4.61
CA ARG A 315 9.17 -13.32 -5.75
C ARG A 315 7.72 -13.56 -5.32
N ASN A 316 6.77 -12.89 -5.98
CA ASN A 316 5.34 -13.14 -5.84
C ASN A 316 5.03 -14.61 -6.21
N SER A 317 5.18 -15.50 -5.24
CA SER A 317 4.85 -16.92 -5.37
C SER A 317 3.33 -17.14 -5.35
N SER A 318 2.53 -16.07 -5.31
CA SER A 318 1.08 -16.09 -5.19
C SER A 318 0.31 -15.42 -6.35
N ILE A 319 0.98 -14.93 -7.40
CA ILE A 319 0.29 -14.43 -8.62
C ILE A 319 0.92 -14.94 -9.93
N ILE A 320 1.47 -16.16 -9.92
CA ILE A 320 1.51 -16.99 -11.13
C ILE A 320 0.57 -18.14 -10.86
N GLY A 321 -0.69 -17.90 -11.19
CA GLY A 321 -1.68 -18.96 -11.26
C GLY A 321 -1.12 -20.12 -12.08
N GLN A 322 -1.28 -21.33 -11.54
CA GLN A 322 -1.21 -22.56 -12.30
C GLN A 322 -2.08 -22.41 -13.55
N GLY A 323 -1.43 -22.14 -14.66
CA GLY A 323 -2.11 -21.67 -15.87
C GLY A 323 -1.21 -21.77 -17.08
N ALA A 324 -0.50 -22.89 -17.26
CA ALA A 324 -0.04 -23.33 -18.58
C ALA A 324 0.44 -24.80 -18.54
N ASN A 325 -0.23 -25.62 -19.36
CA ASN A 325 0.15 -26.96 -19.85
C ASN A 325 0.05 -28.08 -18.79
N ILE A 326 -0.92 -28.99 -18.86
CA ILE A 326 -1.02 -30.05 -19.88
C ILE A 326 -2.52 -30.35 -20.17
N MET A 327 -2.96 -30.15 -21.42
CA MET A 327 -4.10 -30.88 -21.99
C MET A 327 -3.77 -31.25 -23.45
N PRO A 328 -4.07 -32.49 -23.89
CA PRO A 328 -3.82 -32.92 -25.26
C PRO A 328 -4.84 -32.29 -26.21
N LYS A 329 -4.33 -31.79 -27.36
CA LYS A 329 -5.12 -31.19 -28.44
C LYS A 329 -6.17 -32.15 -28.99
N PHE A 330 -7.45 -31.83 -28.85
CA PHE A 330 -8.51 -32.34 -29.71
C PHE A 330 -8.88 -31.25 -30.73
N SER A 331 -8.62 -31.52 -32.01
CA SER A 331 -8.95 -30.66 -33.14
C SER A 331 -10.42 -30.83 -33.55
N TYR A 332 -11.23 -29.79 -33.42
CA TYR A 332 -12.60 -29.74 -33.96
C TYR A 332 -12.61 -28.90 -35.24
N GLN A 333 -12.90 -29.52 -36.38
CA GLN A 333 -13.16 -28.85 -37.66
C GLN A 333 -14.61 -28.38 -37.74
N PRO A 334 -14.91 -27.15 -38.18
CA PRO A 334 -16.27 -26.74 -38.48
C PRO A 334 -16.72 -27.31 -39.83
N PRO A 335 -18.01 -27.71 -39.99
CA PRO A 335 -18.52 -28.20 -41.27
C PRO A 335 -18.76 -27.03 -42.23
N LYS A 336 -18.34 -27.20 -43.49
CA LYS A 336 -18.60 -26.28 -44.60
C LYS A 336 -20.06 -26.42 -45.05
N MET A 337 -20.82 -25.33 -45.04
CA MET A 337 -22.12 -25.25 -45.73
C MET A 337 -21.90 -25.04 -47.23
N ASN A 338 -22.53 -25.91 -48.02
CA ASN A 338 -22.55 -25.87 -49.48
C ASN A 338 -23.61 -24.86 -49.94
N VAL A 339 -23.21 -23.81 -50.67
CA VAL A 339 -24.13 -22.88 -51.32
C VAL A 339 -24.29 -23.32 -52.77
N GLN A 340 -25.48 -23.82 -53.11
CA GLN A 340 -25.84 -24.14 -54.48
C GLN A 340 -26.69 -23.00 -55.06
N ASN A 341 -26.18 -22.47 -56.16
CA ASN A 341 -26.68 -21.31 -56.88
C ASN A 341 -27.65 -21.82 -57.97
N THR A 342 -28.88 -21.31 -58.02
CA THR A 342 -29.75 -21.37 -59.21
C THR A 342 -30.44 -20.04 -59.43
N GLN A 343 -30.20 -19.49 -60.62
CA GLN A 343 -30.84 -18.28 -61.15
C GLN A 343 -32.26 -18.57 -61.63
N THR A 344 -33.18 -17.61 -61.54
CA THR A 344 -34.00 -17.12 -62.68
C THR A 344 -34.90 -15.94 -62.28
N ALA A 345 -35.16 -15.08 -63.27
CA ALA A 345 -35.81 -13.77 -63.21
C ALA A 345 -37.34 -13.79 -63.07
N ASN A 346 -37.97 -12.71 -62.54
CA ASN A 346 -38.75 -11.74 -63.32
C ASN A 346 -39.44 -10.66 -62.45
N ALA A 347 -39.86 -9.59 -63.13
CA ALA A 347 -40.33 -8.28 -62.67
C ALA A 347 -41.74 -8.20 -62.02
N GLY A 348 -42.03 -7.06 -61.36
CA GLY A 348 -43.42 -6.55 -61.21
C GLY A 348 -43.77 -5.76 -59.93
N THR A 349 -43.62 -4.43 -59.99
CA THR A 349 -44.55 -3.34 -59.52
C THR A 349 -45.49 -3.45 -58.28
N VAL A 350 -45.41 -2.37 -57.45
CA VAL A 350 -46.49 -1.53 -56.83
C VAL A 350 -46.95 -1.76 -55.37
N ASN A 351 -46.89 -0.67 -54.57
CA ASN A 351 -47.64 -0.16 -53.38
C ASN A 351 -48.25 -1.18 -52.37
N THR A 352 -48.22 -0.98 -51.04
CA THR A 352 -48.84 0.11 -50.23
C THR A 352 -48.41 0.00 -48.75
N ARG A 353 -48.52 1.14 -48.04
CA ARG A 353 -48.57 1.37 -46.58
C ARG A 353 -49.19 0.23 -45.74
N THR A 354 -48.65 -0.04 -44.54
CA THR A 354 -49.27 0.17 -43.19
C THR A 354 -48.67 -0.72 -42.08
N ALA A 355 -48.57 -0.11 -40.89
CA ALA A 355 -48.71 -0.65 -39.53
C ALA A 355 -47.71 -1.70 -38.96
N MET A 356 -47.17 -1.35 -37.78
CA MET A 356 -46.58 -2.26 -36.80
C MET A 356 -47.63 -3.25 -36.26
N PRO A 357 -47.22 -4.46 -35.82
CA PRO A 357 -47.45 -4.77 -34.40
C PRO A 357 -46.28 -5.48 -33.68
N LYS A 358 -46.28 -5.29 -32.36
CA LYS A 358 -45.40 -5.91 -31.35
C LYS A 358 -45.34 -7.44 -31.47
N VAL A 359 -44.13 -8.01 -31.37
CA VAL A 359 -43.90 -9.45 -31.17
C VAL A 359 -43.30 -9.67 -29.78
N GLN A 360 -43.97 -10.55 -29.03
CA GLN A 360 -43.63 -11.02 -27.70
C GLN A 360 -42.84 -12.34 -27.85
N PRO A 361 -41.68 -12.54 -27.18
CA PRO A 361 -40.94 -13.79 -27.33
C PRO A 361 -41.58 -14.89 -26.47
N THR A 362 -42.09 -15.94 -27.12
CA THR A 362 -42.45 -17.20 -26.47
C THR A 362 -41.25 -18.15 -26.61
N VAL A 363 -40.59 -18.43 -25.48
CA VAL A 363 -39.55 -19.47 -25.39
C VAL A 363 -40.26 -20.77 -25.03
N ASN A 364 -40.18 -21.74 -25.93
CA ASN A 364 -40.74 -23.07 -25.79
C ASN A 364 -39.63 -23.99 -25.26
N THR A 365 -39.66 -24.35 -23.97
CA THR A 365 -38.74 -25.35 -23.39
C THR A 365 -39.54 -26.54 -22.87
N GLN A 366 -39.43 -27.67 -23.57
CA GLN A 366 -39.81 -28.98 -23.05
C GLN A 366 -38.86 -29.38 -21.90
N PRO A 367 -39.37 -29.89 -20.76
CA PRO A 367 -38.51 -30.31 -19.65
C PRO A 367 -37.97 -31.74 -19.84
N LEU A 368 -36.68 -31.94 -19.53
CA LEU A 368 -36.07 -33.27 -19.37
C LEU A 368 -36.66 -33.98 -18.13
N PRO A 369 -36.91 -35.30 -18.17
CA PRO A 369 -37.42 -36.05 -17.02
C PRO A 369 -36.29 -36.30 -15.99
N GLY A 370 -36.52 -35.97 -14.71
CA GLY A 370 -35.71 -36.53 -13.60
C GLY A 370 -35.04 -35.56 -12.63
N LEU A 371 -35.24 -34.25 -12.72
CA LEU A 371 -34.74 -33.29 -11.71
C LEU A 371 -35.89 -32.66 -10.93
N GLN A 372 -35.98 -33.00 -9.64
CA GLN A 372 -36.85 -32.29 -8.69
C GLN A 372 -36.24 -30.93 -8.36
N ILE A 373 -36.98 -29.86 -8.64
CA ILE A 373 -36.63 -28.49 -8.27
C ILE A 373 -36.85 -28.36 -6.75
N PRO A 374 -35.85 -27.95 -5.95
CA PRO A 374 -36.05 -27.72 -4.52
C PRO A 374 -37.00 -26.53 -4.31
N LYS A 375 -38.07 -26.74 -3.52
CA LYS A 375 -38.99 -25.67 -3.08
C LYS A 375 -38.22 -24.60 -2.30
N GLN A 376 -38.44 -23.32 -2.63
CA GLN A 376 -38.01 -22.21 -1.78
C GLN A 376 -38.72 -22.29 -0.42
N PRO A 377 -38.02 -22.05 0.71
CA PRO A 377 -38.66 -22.00 2.02
C PRO A 377 -39.54 -20.75 2.14
N GLU A 378 -40.81 -20.94 2.49
CA GLU A 378 -41.73 -19.86 2.85
C GLU A 378 -41.34 -19.28 4.23
N VAL A 379 -40.99 -17.99 4.25
CA VAL A 379 -40.73 -17.26 5.49
C VAL A 379 -42.06 -16.90 6.13
N ASN A 380 -42.46 -17.67 7.14
CA ASN A 380 -43.67 -17.42 7.94
C ASN A 380 -43.30 -16.63 9.21
N THR A 381 -42.86 -15.38 9.05
CA THR A 381 -42.66 -14.46 10.19
C THR A 381 -43.95 -13.72 10.48
N ARG A 382 -44.57 -14.04 11.62
CA ARG A 382 -45.61 -13.22 12.24
C ARG A 382 -45.02 -11.85 12.58
N GLU A 383 -45.60 -10.77 12.05
CA GLU A 383 -45.30 -9.41 12.47
C GLU A 383 -45.62 -9.26 13.96
N SER A 384 -44.60 -9.41 14.80
CA SER A 384 -44.67 -9.07 16.22
C SER A 384 -44.19 -7.63 16.34
N GLY A 385 -45.14 -6.69 16.48
CA GLY A 385 -44.84 -5.29 16.71
C GLY A 385 -43.85 -5.11 17.87
N ILE A 386 -42.84 -4.27 17.65
CA ILE A 386 -41.80 -3.94 18.63
C ILE A 386 -42.48 -3.36 19.88
N LYS A 387 -42.52 -4.12 20.98
CA LYS A 387 -42.89 -3.60 22.31
C LYS A 387 -41.69 -2.86 22.87
N ILE A 388 -41.80 -1.53 22.98
CA ILE A 388 -40.81 -0.71 23.69
C ILE A 388 -40.90 -1.04 25.19
N PRO A 389 -39.80 -1.44 25.84
CA PRO A 389 -39.78 -1.71 27.28
C PRO A 389 -40.13 -0.47 28.11
N GLU A 390 -40.90 -0.66 29.18
CA GLU A 390 -41.49 0.40 30.03
C GLU A 390 -40.46 1.36 30.65
N PHE A 391 -39.18 0.97 30.77
CA PHE A 391 -38.14 1.83 31.33
C PHE A 391 -37.71 2.98 30.40
N LEU A 392 -37.94 2.87 29.08
CA LEU A 392 -37.60 3.90 28.10
C LEU A 392 -38.64 5.02 27.99
N GLN A 393 -39.81 4.88 28.62
CA GLN A 393 -40.89 5.88 28.55
C GLN A 393 -40.77 7.01 29.59
N LYS A 394 -39.86 6.90 30.58
CA LYS A 394 -39.85 7.81 31.74
C LYS A 394 -38.92 9.04 31.66
N ASN A 395 -38.13 9.20 30.60
CA ASN A 395 -37.20 10.35 30.48
C ASN A 395 -37.58 11.37 29.41
N ARG A 396 -38.87 11.50 29.08
CA ARG A 396 -39.32 12.47 28.07
C ARG A 396 -40.22 13.58 28.56
N ASN A 397 -40.25 13.83 29.87
CA ASN A 397 -40.85 15.03 30.46
C ASN A 397 -40.13 15.41 31.76
N LYS A 398 -39.03 16.16 31.64
CA LYS A 398 -38.67 17.28 32.53
C LYS A 398 -37.49 18.05 31.97
#